data_AF-A0A7R9X0I8-F1
#
_entry.id   AF-A0A7R9X0I8-F1
#
_cell.length_a   1.000
_cell.length_b   1.000
_cell.length_c   1.000
_cell.angle_alpha   90.00
_cell.angle_beta   90.00
_cell.angle_gamma   90.00
#
_symmetry.space_group_name_H-M   'P 1'
#
loop_
_entity.id
_entity.type
_entity.pdbx_description
1 polymer ?
#
loop_
_entity_poly.entity_id
_entity_poly.type
_entity_poly.pdbx_seq_one_letter_code
_entity_poly.pdbx_strand_id
1 'polypeptide(L)'
;MPTSHVSDLAVPKLLTHSTLAFISSSFHAARQALIECRSSDNTPCEDLQSPDGQCSTGQPITELSFVVTGGTCNDSLNTQYMFANDGMTPLDAFCEDTGTMPPPGTTMTITCFDSSTTTILPATNVVVGDRITIGDGVTVLPTATICEVTSGGDEIQNFSIDTSGNMDLYLKDKYGMLQLESCDVGGEERNCLVDISYSYFLRNIGEVPMEVTLFFRERGGAEESLFGLIQNKTIGVRDQVQINEPDVVDVCMDATYTTNVRVEADPPFGPICEDDETFTFDIAAACRVDV
;
A
#
# COMPACT_ATOMS: atom_id res chain seq x y z
N MET A 1 50.86 5.50 -17.55
CA MET A 1 50.30 6.78 -18.03
C MET A 1 48.85 6.53 -18.44
N PRO A 2 47.94 7.42 -18.04
CA PRO A 2 46.57 7.12 -17.61
C PRO A 2 45.58 7.19 -18.79
N THR A 3 44.36 6.66 -18.67
CA THR A 3 43.20 7.45 -18.21
C THR A 3 42.15 6.60 -17.49
N SER A 4 41.85 6.98 -16.25
CA SER A 4 40.68 6.59 -15.46
C SER A 4 39.44 7.33 -15.96
N HIS A 5 38.36 6.60 -16.26
CA HIS A 5 37.03 7.18 -16.41
C HIS A 5 36.40 7.34 -15.03
N VAL A 6 36.07 8.59 -14.69
CA VAL A 6 35.27 8.99 -13.53
C VAL A 6 33.82 8.91 -13.96
N SER A 7 33.02 8.11 -13.25
CA SER A 7 31.56 8.10 -13.40
C SER A 7 30.95 9.09 -12.42
N ASP A 8 30.06 9.92 -12.96
CA ASP A 8 29.42 11.06 -12.34
C ASP A 8 28.68 10.71 -11.04
N LEU A 9 28.97 11.48 -9.98
CA LEU A 9 28.09 11.60 -8.82
C LEU A 9 26.83 12.37 -9.25
N ALA A 10 25.68 11.74 -9.11
CA ALA A 10 24.39 12.40 -9.18
C ALA A 10 24.30 13.47 -8.07
N VAL A 11 24.08 14.72 -8.49
CA VAL A 11 23.79 15.85 -7.60
C VAL A 11 22.32 15.74 -7.17
N PRO A 12 21.98 15.84 -5.87
CA PRO A 12 20.60 15.87 -5.44
C PRO A 12 19.93 17.16 -5.96
N LYS A 13 18.82 16.97 -6.68
CA LYS A 13 17.92 18.03 -7.14
C LYS A 13 17.38 18.76 -5.90
N LEU A 14 17.82 20.00 -5.67
CA LEU A 14 17.12 20.89 -4.73
C LEU A 14 15.71 21.15 -5.28
N LEU A 15 14.70 20.73 -4.53
CA LEU A 15 13.31 21.13 -4.71
C LEU A 15 13.23 22.66 -4.64
N THR A 16 13.06 23.28 -5.82
CA THR A 16 12.73 24.70 -5.93
C THR A 16 11.30 24.89 -5.44
N HIS A 17 11.16 25.31 -4.18
CA HIS A 17 9.90 25.85 -3.66
C HIS A 17 9.48 27.02 -4.54
N SER A 18 8.36 26.86 -5.24
CA SER A 18 7.72 27.91 -6.03
C SER A 18 7.33 29.04 -5.08
N THR A 19 8.08 30.15 -5.12
CA THR A 19 7.78 31.32 -4.30
C THR A 19 6.67 32.10 -5.00
N LEU A 20 5.42 31.78 -4.67
CA LEU A 20 4.26 32.60 -5.07
C LEU A 20 4.37 33.98 -4.41
N ALA A 21 4.66 34.98 -5.24
CA ALA A 21 4.69 36.38 -4.84
C ALA A 21 3.25 36.87 -4.57
N PHE A 22 2.86 36.91 -3.30
CA PHE A 22 1.59 37.51 -2.88
C PHE A 22 1.67 39.04 -2.94
N ILE A 23 0.75 39.63 -3.70
CA ILE A 23 0.56 41.07 -3.82
C ILE A 23 -0.04 41.59 -2.50
N SER A 24 0.72 42.47 -1.86
CA SER A 24 0.37 43.17 -0.62
C SER A 24 -0.84 44.10 -0.78
N SER A 25 -1.99 43.69 -0.24
CA SER A 25 -3.05 44.59 0.20
C SER A 25 -3.53 44.18 1.59
N SER A 26 -3.11 44.91 2.62
CA SER A 26 -3.71 44.92 3.97
C SER A 26 -4.07 43.56 4.58
N PHE A 27 -3.07 42.68 4.74
CA PHE A 27 -3.21 41.36 5.37
C PHE A 27 -3.30 41.47 6.90
N HIS A 28 -4.49 41.61 7.46
CA HIS A 28 -4.70 41.31 8.89
C HIS A 28 -4.88 39.80 9.13
N ALA A 29 -5.18 39.04 8.08
CA ALA A 29 -5.61 37.67 8.14
C ALA A 29 -4.82 36.90 7.07
N ALA A 30 -3.93 36.02 7.50
CA ALA A 30 -3.05 35.27 6.60
C ALA A 30 -2.82 33.88 7.19
N ARG A 31 -3.02 32.86 6.34
CA ARG A 31 -2.95 31.45 6.68
C ARG A 31 -1.94 30.77 5.77
N GLN A 32 -1.33 29.71 6.28
CA GLN A 32 -0.58 28.75 5.48
C GLN A 32 -0.97 27.34 5.91
N ALA A 33 -1.47 26.54 4.96
CA ALA A 33 -1.58 25.09 5.04
C ALA A 33 -0.34 24.47 4.38
N LEU A 34 0.20 23.42 4.99
CA LEU A 34 1.27 22.61 4.42
C LEU A 34 0.94 21.14 4.67
N ILE A 35 1.16 20.30 3.67
CA ILE A 35 1.02 18.86 3.76
C ILE A 35 2.42 18.24 3.70
N GLU A 36 2.75 17.38 4.66
CA GLU A 36 3.88 16.47 4.56
C GLU A 36 3.37 15.04 4.61
N CYS A 37 4.04 14.13 3.92
CA CYS A 37 3.71 12.70 3.92
C CYS A 37 4.97 11.89 4.18
N ARG A 38 4.91 10.97 5.14
CA ARG A 38 6.03 10.09 5.51
C ARG A 38 5.57 8.69 5.84
N SER A 39 6.39 7.69 5.55
CA SER A 39 6.20 6.32 6.02
C SER A 39 6.59 6.14 7.49
N SER A 40 6.30 4.94 8.02
CA SER A 40 6.62 4.55 9.41
C SER A 40 8.11 4.60 9.76
N ASP A 41 9.00 4.42 8.76
CA ASP A 41 10.45 4.57 8.88
C ASP A 41 10.95 6.02 8.65
N ASN A 42 10.02 6.97 8.53
CA ASN A 42 10.25 8.40 8.31
C ASN A 42 10.73 8.79 6.89
N THR A 43 10.70 7.85 5.93
CA THR A 43 10.97 8.13 4.51
C THR A 43 9.87 9.05 3.93
N PRO A 44 10.20 10.15 3.23
CA PRO A 44 9.20 10.96 2.54
C PRO A 44 8.41 10.16 1.50
N CYS A 45 7.11 10.41 1.34
CA CYS A 45 6.29 9.67 0.38
C CYS A 45 6.77 9.81 -1.08
N GLU A 46 7.39 10.94 -1.43
CA GLU A 46 8.02 11.19 -2.74
C GLU A 46 9.27 10.32 -2.99
N ASP A 47 9.88 9.80 -1.92
CA ASP A 47 11.08 8.97 -1.95
C ASP A 47 10.77 7.48 -1.75
N LEU A 48 9.48 7.09 -1.65
CA LEU A 48 9.10 5.70 -1.52
C LEU A 48 9.49 4.92 -2.76
N GLN A 49 10.09 3.75 -2.52
CA GLN A 49 10.50 2.85 -3.59
C GLN A 49 9.72 1.55 -3.47
N SER A 50 9.34 1.03 -4.63
CA SER A 50 8.81 -0.32 -4.73
C SER A 50 9.88 -1.32 -4.27
N PRO A 51 9.53 -2.32 -3.44
CA PRO A 51 10.48 -3.40 -3.14
C PRO A 51 10.80 -4.20 -4.41
N ASP A 52 11.82 -5.05 -4.34
CA ASP A 52 11.98 -6.11 -5.32
C ASP A 52 10.77 -7.06 -5.20
N GLY A 53 9.91 -7.03 -6.21
CA GLY A 53 8.67 -7.81 -6.24
C GLY A 53 8.89 -9.32 -6.29
N GLN A 54 10.11 -9.82 -6.52
CA GLN A 54 10.37 -11.24 -6.59
C GLN A 54 10.38 -11.90 -5.20
N CYS A 55 9.48 -12.83 -4.93
CA CYS A 55 9.50 -13.65 -3.70
C CYS A 55 10.33 -14.93 -3.84
N SER A 56 10.85 -15.19 -5.04
CA SER A 56 11.49 -16.44 -5.45
C SER A 56 12.98 -16.25 -5.74
N THR A 57 13.77 -16.05 -4.69
CA THR A 57 15.21 -15.76 -4.80
C THR A 57 16.10 -17.00 -4.61
N GLY A 58 15.51 -18.20 -4.63
CA GLY A 58 16.17 -19.46 -4.25
C GLY A 58 16.43 -19.60 -2.75
N GLN A 59 15.97 -18.64 -1.93
CA GLN A 59 15.94 -18.73 -0.48
C GLN A 59 14.60 -19.34 -0.01
N PRO A 60 14.59 -19.97 1.18
CA PRO A 60 13.35 -20.50 1.75
C PRO A 60 12.36 -19.38 2.04
N ILE A 61 11.10 -19.64 1.73
CA ILE A 61 9.96 -18.78 2.07
C ILE A 61 9.37 -19.27 3.39
N THR A 62 9.13 -18.37 4.34
CA THR A 62 8.58 -18.68 5.68
C THR A 62 7.17 -18.15 5.88
N GLU A 63 6.78 -17.13 5.10
CA GLU A 63 5.46 -16.52 5.19
C GLU A 63 5.04 -15.92 3.83
N LEU A 64 3.76 -16.02 3.51
CA LEU A 64 3.12 -15.34 2.38
C LEU A 64 1.81 -14.69 2.86
N SER A 65 1.59 -13.43 2.52
CA SER A 65 0.33 -12.73 2.79
C SER A 65 -0.41 -12.47 1.49
N PHE A 66 -1.71 -12.76 1.48
CA PHE A 66 -2.58 -12.59 0.33
C PHE A 66 -3.77 -11.70 0.67
N VAL A 67 -4.26 -10.96 -0.33
CA VAL A 67 -5.59 -10.34 -0.30
C VAL A 67 -6.57 -11.20 -1.09
N VAL A 68 -7.78 -11.35 -0.57
CA VAL A 68 -8.89 -12.05 -1.24
C VAL A 68 -9.55 -11.11 -2.25
N THR A 69 -9.42 -11.39 -3.54
CA THR A 69 -9.89 -10.51 -4.63
C THR A 69 -11.25 -10.91 -5.22
N GLY A 70 -11.70 -12.15 -4.99
CA GLY A 70 -12.90 -12.70 -5.62
C GLY A 70 -12.73 -13.06 -7.11
N GLY A 71 -11.49 -13.14 -7.60
CA GLY A 71 -11.16 -13.57 -8.96
C GLY A 71 -11.37 -15.07 -9.22
N THR A 72 -11.34 -15.44 -10.49
CA THR A 72 -11.45 -16.82 -10.99
C THR A 72 -10.08 -17.40 -11.34
N CYS A 73 -10.01 -18.70 -11.62
CA CYS A 73 -8.78 -19.32 -12.09
C CYS A 73 -8.31 -18.80 -13.46
N ASN A 74 -9.20 -18.20 -14.26
CA ASN A 74 -8.80 -17.52 -15.50
C ASN A 74 -8.02 -16.23 -15.26
N ASP A 75 -8.13 -15.64 -14.07
CA ASP A 75 -7.38 -14.44 -13.68
C ASP A 75 -6.02 -14.79 -13.07
N SER A 76 -5.74 -16.08 -12.89
CA SER A 76 -4.50 -16.56 -12.27
C SER A 76 -3.33 -16.43 -13.22
N LEU A 77 -2.18 -16.06 -12.66
CA LEU A 77 -0.90 -15.98 -13.38
C LEU A 77 -0.06 -17.24 -13.16
N ASN A 78 -0.71 -18.40 -13.00
CA ASN A 78 -0.11 -19.71 -12.75
C ASN A 78 0.79 -20.15 -13.93
N THR A 79 1.96 -19.55 -14.02
CA THR A 79 3.04 -19.89 -14.94
C THR A 79 4.07 -20.82 -14.28
N GLN A 80 3.87 -21.12 -12.98
CA GLN A 80 4.71 -22.01 -12.21
C GLN A 80 4.57 -23.45 -12.69
N TYR A 81 5.71 -24.11 -12.92
CA TYR A 81 5.82 -25.56 -13.00
C TYR A 81 6.07 -26.12 -11.61
N MET A 82 5.13 -26.89 -11.06
CA MET A 82 5.28 -27.45 -9.72
C MET A 82 5.93 -28.84 -9.79
N PHE A 83 6.67 -29.18 -8.74
CA PHE A 83 7.14 -30.54 -8.50
C PHE A 83 6.64 -31.00 -7.13
N ALA A 84 6.36 -32.29 -6.98
CA ALA A 84 6.10 -32.88 -5.66
C ALA A 84 7.33 -32.70 -4.74
N ASN A 85 7.16 -32.99 -3.45
CA ASN A 85 8.25 -32.89 -2.46
C ASN A 85 9.48 -33.77 -2.80
N ASP A 86 9.36 -34.70 -3.75
CA ASP A 86 10.46 -35.52 -4.26
C ASP A 86 11.34 -34.80 -5.31
N GLY A 87 10.93 -33.60 -5.75
CA GLY A 87 11.63 -32.78 -6.73
C GLY A 87 11.71 -33.38 -8.14
N MET A 88 10.98 -34.46 -8.42
CA MET A 88 11.08 -35.19 -9.70
C MET A 88 9.72 -35.46 -10.33
N THR A 89 8.66 -35.56 -9.54
CA THR A 89 7.31 -35.78 -10.05
C THR A 89 6.68 -34.43 -10.37
N PRO A 90 6.43 -34.09 -11.65
CA PRO A 90 5.73 -32.86 -11.98
C PRO A 90 4.35 -32.89 -11.33
N LEU A 91 4.04 -31.86 -10.56
CA LEU A 91 2.66 -31.51 -10.25
C LEU A 91 2.26 -30.49 -11.30
N ASP A 92 1.16 -30.74 -12.01
CA ASP A 92 0.58 -29.67 -12.81
C ASP A 92 0.11 -28.60 -11.82
N ALA A 93 0.71 -27.42 -11.87
CA ALA A 93 0.15 -26.28 -11.15
C ALA A 93 -1.27 -26.11 -11.67
N PHE A 94 -2.24 -26.29 -10.78
CA PHE A 94 -3.64 -26.31 -11.18
C PHE A 94 -4.36 -25.18 -10.48
N CYS A 95 -5.36 -24.65 -11.18
CA CYS A 95 -6.38 -23.79 -10.63
C CYS A 95 -7.66 -24.20 -11.32
N GLU A 96 -8.62 -24.68 -10.55
CA GLU A 96 -9.93 -25.10 -11.04
C GLU A 96 -11.03 -24.31 -10.32
N ASP A 97 -11.92 -23.71 -11.11
CA ASP A 97 -13.18 -23.16 -10.61
C ASP A 97 -14.23 -24.28 -10.61
N THR A 98 -14.48 -24.88 -9.45
CA THR A 98 -15.42 -26.00 -9.29
C THR A 98 -16.86 -25.54 -9.06
N GLY A 99 -17.05 -24.27 -8.72
CA GLY A 99 -18.34 -23.67 -8.42
C GLY A 99 -18.50 -22.27 -9.01
N THR A 100 -19.59 -21.59 -8.63
CA THR A 100 -19.82 -20.19 -9.03
C THR A 100 -19.25 -19.26 -7.98
N MET A 101 -18.49 -18.25 -8.40
CA MET A 101 -17.97 -17.23 -7.49
C MET A 101 -19.12 -16.48 -6.80
N PRO A 102 -19.10 -16.37 -5.46
CA PRO A 102 -20.16 -15.70 -4.74
C PRO A 102 -20.08 -14.18 -4.94
N PRO A 103 -21.20 -13.46 -4.76
CA PRO A 103 -21.19 -12.00 -4.89
C PRO A 103 -20.32 -11.34 -3.79
N PRO A 104 -19.79 -10.13 -4.03
CA PRO A 104 -19.01 -9.39 -3.03
C PRO A 104 -19.75 -9.26 -1.69
N GLY A 105 -19.02 -9.43 -0.59
CA GLY A 105 -19.57 -9.42 0.78
C GLY A 105 -20.10 -10.77 1.27
N THR A 106 -20.09 -11.82 0.44
CA THR A 106 -20.40 -13.18 0.88
C THR A 106 -19.21 -13.78 1.63
N THR A 107 -19.47 -14.39 2.79
CA THR A 107 -18.45 -15.12 3.55
C THR A 107 -18.09 -16.43 2.85
N MET A 108 -16.80 -16.68 2.73
CA MET A 108 -16.17 -17.88 2.19
C MET A 108 -15.24 -18.46 3.25
N THR A 109 -14.83 -19.71 3.08
CA THR A 109 -13.83 -20.34 3.94
C THR A 109 -12.66 -20.79 3.09
N ILE A 110 -11.44 -20.35 3.46
CA ILE A 110 -10.19 -20.76 2.82
C ILE A 110 -9.44 -21.70 3.76
N THR A 111 -8.96 -22.81 3.22
CA THR A 111 -8.07 -23.74 3.91
C THR A 111 -6.90 -24.05 3.00
N CYS A 112 -5.67 -24.08 3.52
CA CYS A 112 -4.51 -24.49 2.72
C CYS A 112 -3.75 -25.61 3.42
N PHE A 113 -3.23 -26.54 2.62
CA PHE A 113 -2.51 -27.73 3.04
C PHE A 113 -1.28 -27.96 2.18
N ASP A 114 -0.34 -28.73 2.70
CA ASP A 114 0.82 -29.18 1.94
C ASP A 114 0.46 -30.36 1.02
N SER A 115 1.40 -30.79 0.18
CA SER A 115 1.22 -31.95 -0.70
C SER A 115 1.01 -33.29 0.04
N SER A 116 1.23 -33.33 1.37
CA SER A 116 0.96 -34.47 2.24
C SER A 116 -0.37 -34.38 2.98
N THR A 117 -1.19 -33.36 2.69
CA THR A 117 -2.48 -33.02 3.33
C THR A 117 -2.37 -32.46 4.75
N THR A 118 -1.17 -32.06 5.19
CA THR A 118 -0.99 -31.36 6.47
C THR A 118 -1.48 -29.93 6.32
N THR A 119 -2.38 -29.50 7.21
CA THR A 119 -2.92 -28.13 7.21
C THR A 119 -1.82 -27.11 7.52
N ILE A 120 -1.65 -26.12 6.63
CA ILE A 120 -0.74 -24.98 6.79
C ILE A 120 -1.53 -23.74 7.21
N LEU A 121 -2.68 -23.51 6.58
CA LEU A 121 -3.65 -22.49 6.95
C LEU A 121 -4.94 -23.19 7.39
N PRO A 122 -5.34 -23.12 8.68
CA PRO A 122 -6.62 -23.64 9.12
C PRO A 122 -7.78 -22.92 8.43
N ALA A 123 -8.93 -23.58 8.38
CA ALA A 123 -10.16 -23.04 7.83
C ALA A 123 -10.46 -21.64 8.39
N THR A 124 -10.35 -20.63 7.52
CA THR A 124 -10.47 -19.22 7.87
C THR A 124 -11.62 -18.60 7.10
N ASN A 125 -12.56 -17.99 7.82
CA ASN A 125 -13.68 -17.30 7.22
C ASN A 125 -13.25 -15.92 6.74
N VAL A 126 -13.53 -15.62 5.47
CA VAL A 126 -13.10 -14.40 4.78
C VAL A 126 -14.21 -13.83 3.90
N VAL A 127 -14.11 -12.56 3.59
CA VAL A 127 -14.82 -11.89 2.50
C VAL A 127 -13.82 -11.27 1.52
N VAL A 128 -14.28 -10.87 0.33
CA VAL A 128 -13.44 -10.10 -0.61
C VAL A 128 -12.93 -8.83 0.07
N GLY A 129 -11.63 -8.59 -0.03
CA GLY A 129 -10.88 -7.51 0.64
C GLY A 129 -10.15 -7.96 1.91
N ASP A 130 -10.52 -9.11 2.49
CA ASP A 130 -9.81 -9.64 3.66
C ASP A 130 -8.40 -10.11 3.28
N ARG A 131 -7.54 -10.19 4.31
CA ARG A 131 -6.18 -10.69 4.19
C ARG A 131 -6.03 -12.03 4.90
N ILE A 132 -5.26 -12.92 4.30
CA ILE A 132 -4.85 -14.18 4.91
C ILE A 132 -3.34 -14.31 4.86
N THR A 133 -2.79 -15.03 5.83
CA THR A 133 -1.36 -15.31 5.91
C THR A 133 -1.15 -16.82 5.93
N ILE A 134 -0.27 -17.31 5.07
CA ILE A 134 0.19 -18.70 5.02
C ILE A 134 1.60 -18.74 5.59
N GLY A 135 1.82 -19.53 6.65
CA GLY A 135 3.10 -19.60 7.36
C GLY A 135 3.07 -18.87 8.70
N ASP A 136 4.23 -18.84 9.36
CA ASP A 136 4.43 -18.24 10.69
C ASP A 136 5.66 -17.33 10.77
N GLY A 137 6.31 -17.04 9.63
CA GLY A 137 7.54 -16.24 9.55
C GLY A 137 8.79 -16.93 10.13
N VAL A 138 8.70 -18.20 10.55
CA VAL A 138 9.79 -18.92 11.21
C VAL A 138 10.06 -20.27 10.54
N THR A 139 8.99 -20.99 10.21
CA THR A 139 9.00 -22.32 9.62
C THR A 139 8.96 -22.19 8.11
N VAL A 140 9.91 -22.84 7.44
CA VAL A 140 9.95 -22.87 5.97
C VAL A 140 8.67 -23.53 5.45
N LEU A 141 8.00 -22.84 4.53
CA LEU A 141 6.84 -23.34 3.83
C LEU A 141 7.21 -24.59 3.01
N PRO A 142 6.26 -25.52 2.82
CA PRO A 142 6.49 -26.67 1.95
C PRO A 142 6.73 -26.22 0.51
N THR A 143 7.23 -27.12 -0.34
CA THR A 143 7.45 -26.84 -1.76
C THR A 143 6.15 -26.46 -2.48
N ALA A 144 5.05 -27.14 -2.14
CA ALA A 144 3.75 -26.95 -2.74
C ALA A 144 2.71 -26.69 -1.66
N THR A 145 1.96 -25.60 -1.81
CA THR A 145 0.80 -25.26 -1.00
C THR A 145 -0.45 -25.38 -1.86
N ILE A 146 -1.44 -26.15 -1.43
CA ILE A 146 -2.72 -26.33 -2.11
C ILE A 146 -3.79 -25.67 -1.25
N CYS A 147 -4.59 -24.82 -1.85
CA CYS A 147 -5.66 -24.09 -1.18
C CYS A 147 -7.02 -24.48 -1.76
N GLU A 148 -7.97 -24.70 -0.86
CA GLU A 148 -9.37 -24.96 -1.15
C GLU A 148 -10.21 -23.79 -0.64
N VAL A 149 -11.14 -23.33 -1.48
CA VAL A 149 -12.09 -22.28 -1.16
C VAL A 149 -13.50 -22.86 -1.19
N THR A 150 -14.23 -22.70 -0.10
CA THR A 150 -15.63 -23.13 0.00
C THR A 150 -16.56 -21.96 0.29
N SER A 151 -17.81 -22.07 -0.17
CA SER A 151 -18.88 -21.12 0.13
C SER A 151 -20.18 -21.88 0.34
N GLY A 152 -20.84 -21.65 1.49
CA GLY A 152 -22.05 -22.41 1.85
C GLY A 152 -21.84 -23.92 2.04
N GLY A 153 -20.59 -24.37 2.15
CA GLY A 153 -20.21 -25.78 2.25
C GLY A 153 -19.86 -26.45 0.91
N ASP A 154 -20.01 -25.75 -0.21
CA ASP A 154 -19.61 -26.23 -1.53
C ASP A 154 -18.22 -25.71 -1.89
N GLU A 155 -17.36 -26.55 -2.45
CA GLU A 155 -16.06 -26.16 -3.02
C GLU A 155 -16.31 -25.30 -4.27
N ILE A 156 -15.80 -24.06 -4.25
CA ILE A 156 -15.94 -23.11 -5.36
C ILE A 156 -14.64 -22.92 -6.13
N GLN A 157 -13.50 -23.20 -5.51
CA GLN A 157 -12.19 -23.10 -6.14
C GLN A 157 -11.16 -23.98 -5.44
N ASN A 158 -10.23 -24.52 -6.23
CA ASN A 158 -9.10 -25.28 -5.74
C ASN A 158 -7.87 -24.96 -6.58
N PHE A 159 -6.76 -24.61 -5.94
CA PHE A 159 -5.55 -24.21 -6.65
C PHE A 159 -4.29 -24.47 -5.85
N SER A 160 -3.17 -24.54 -6.57
CA SER A 160 -1.85 -24.79 -6.01
C SER A 160 -0.89 -23.63 -6.26
N ILE A 161 -0.01 -23.37 -5.30
CA ILE A 161 1.05 -22.36 -5.33
C ILE A 161 2.38 -23.06 -5.02
N ASP A 162 3.39 -22.85 -5.87
CA ASP A 162 4.76 -23.21 -5.55
C ASP A 162 5.34 -22.21 -4.55
N THR A 163 5.63 -22.70 -3.35
CA THR A 163 6.17 -21.92 -2.23
C THR A 163 7.60 -22.33 -1.90
N SER A 164 8.28 -23.01 -2.83
CA SER A 164 9.65 -23.53 -2.64
C SER A 164 10.73 -22.45 -2.70
N GLY A 165 10.41 -21.28 -3.26
CA GLY A 165 11.37 -20.22 -3.56
C GLY A 165 12.20 -20.45 -4.82
N ASN A 166 12.03 -21.58 -5.52
CA ASN A 166 12.77 -21.91 -6.74
C ASN A 166 11.99 -21.63 -8.03
N MET A 167 10.69 -21.35 -7.91
CA MET A 167 9.80 -21.04 -9.02
C MET A 167 9.36 -19.60 -8.95
N ASP A 168 9.16 -18.98 -10.11
CA ASP A 168 8.72 -17.59 -10.24
C ASP A 168 7.46 -17.31 -9.41
N LEU A 169 7.62 -16.48 -8.39
CA LEU A 169 6.58 -15.99 -7.49
C LEU A 169 6.87 -14.50 -7.28
N TYR A 170 5.92 -13.64 -7.65
CA TYR A 170 6.05 -12.20 -7.55
C TYR A 170 4.88 -11.59 -6.76
N LEU A 171 5.16 -10.49 -6.07
CA LEU A 171 4.11 -9.67 -5.49
C LEU A 171 3.12 -9.23 -6.57
N LYS A 172 1.84 -9.17 -6.21
CA LYS A 172 0.69 -8.93 -7.09
C LYS A 172 0.34 -10.05 -8.06
N ASP A 173 1.09 -11.16 -8.08
CA ASP A 173 0.64 -12.36 -8.79
C ASP A 173 -0.67 -12.89 -8.19
N LYS A 174 -1.52 -13.44 -9.07
CA LYS A 174 -2.83 -14.00 -8.71
C LYS A 174 -2.84 -15.52 -8.79
N TYR A 175 -3.41 -16.14 -7.76
CA TYR A 175 -3.57 -17.58 -7.60
C TYR A 175 -5.02 -17.86 -7.18
N GLY A 176 -5.86 -18.24 -8.13
CA GLY A 176 -7.31 -18.27 -7.97
C GLY A 176 -7.84 -16.91 -7.55
N MET A 177 -8.54 -16.87 -6.42
CA MET A 177 -9.05 -15.63 -5.82
C MET A 177 -8.04 -14.88 -4.94
N LEU A 178 -6.84 -15.41 -4.74
CA LEU A 178 -5.81 -14.78 -3.91
C LEU A 178 -4.87 -13.95 -4.78
N GLN A 179 -4.46 -12.79 -4.27
CA GLN A 179 -3.39 -11.99 -4.84
C GLN A 179 -2.29 -11.82 -3.79
N LEU A 180 -1.04 -12.11 -4.16
CA LEU A 180 0.10 -12.02 -3.27
C LEU A 180 0.40 -10.55 -2.93
N GLU A 181 0.55 -10.22 -1.66
CA GLU A 181 0.75 -8.85 -1.17
C GLU A 181 2.07 -8.68 -0.41
N SER A 182 2.50 -9.72 0.31
CA SER A 182 3.81 -9.76 0.94
C SER A 182 4.37 -11.18 1.02
N CYS A 183 5.69 -11.28 1.18
CA CYS A 183 6.40 -12.53 1.41
C CYS A 183 7.61 -12.33 2.33
N ASP A 184 7.91 -13.31 3.16
CA ASP A 184 9.16 -13.38 3.93
C ASP A 184 10.09 -14.42 3.29
N VAL A 185 11.24 -13.94 2.81
CA VAL A 185 12.19 -14.73 2.02
C VAL A 185 13.57 -14.59 2.64
N GLY A 186 14.07 -15.68 3.24
CA GLY A 186 15.37 -15.66 3.92
C GLY A 186 15.42 -14.73 5.15
N GLY A 187 14.28 -14.40 5.76
CA GLY A 187 14.16 -13.49 6.89
C GLY A 187 14.08 -12.01 6.50
N GLU A 188 13.90 -11.71 5.21
CA GLU A 188 13.63 -10.37 4.70
C GLU A 188 12.17 -10.29 4.23
N GLU A 189 11.38 -9.45 4.90
CA GLU A 189 10.01 -9.15 4.48
C GLU A 189 10.01 -8.25 3.24
N ARG A 190 9.26 -8.67 2.22
CA ARG A 190 8.95 -7.88 1.02
C ARG A 190 7.45 -7.63 1.03
N ASN A 191 7.05 -6.37 1.10
CA ASN A 191 5.65 -5.99 1.26
C ASN A 191 5.32 -4.82 0.33
N CYS A 192 4.22 -4.94 -0.41
CA CYS A 192 3.76 -3.87 -1.29
C CYS A 192 3.08 -2.73 -0.55
N LEU A 193 2.69 -2.94 0.70
CA LEU A 193 1.89 -1.99 1.45
C LEU A 193 2.78 -1.27 2.44
N VAL A 194 2.79 0.05 2.29
CA VAL A 194 3.56 0.92 3.17
C VAL A 194 2.58 1.76 3.96
N ASP A 195 2.64 1.63 5.28
CA ASP A 195 1.97 2.53 6.21
C ASP A 195 2.60 3.92 6.09
N ILE A 196 1.78 4.92 5.78
CA ILE A 196 2.15 6.32 5.69
C ILE A 196 1.32 7.16 6.67
N SER A 197 1.79 8.38 6.93
CA SER A 197 1.04 9.39 7.66
C SER A 197 1.17 10.74 6.98
N TYR A 198 0.02 11.35 6.68
CA TYR A 198 -0.06 12.73 6.28
C TYR A 198 -0.06 13.62 7.52
N SER A 199 0.90 14.55 7.58
CA SER A 199 0.97 15.62 8.57
C SER A 199 0.51 16.92 7.94
N TYR A 200 -0.59 17.47 8.44
CA TYR A 200 -1.10 18.76 8.03
C TYR A 200 -0.69 19.84 9.03
N PHE A 201 0.01 20.86 8.56
CA PHE A 201 0.42 22.00 9.38
C PHE A 201 -0.44 23.20 9.04
N LEU A 202 -1.28 23.62 9.99
CA LEU A 202 -2.13 24.79 9.88
C LEU A 202 -1.47 25.93 10.65
N ARG A 203 -0.97 26.95 9.95
CA ARG A 203 -0.25 28.07 10.57
C ARG A 203 -1.00 29.37 10.42
N ASN A 204 -1.07 30.13 11.52
CA ASN A 204 -1.50 31.52 11.50
C ASN A 204 -0.29 32.42 11.22
N ILE A 205 -0.18 32.93 10.00
CA ILE A 205 0.88 33.89 9.61
C ILE A 205 0.41 35.35 9.70
N GLY A 206 -0.83 35.59 10.17
CA GLY A 206 -1.38 36.91 10.46
C GLY A 206 -0.87 37.52 11.77
N GLU A 207 -1.52 38.62 12.17
CA GLU A 207 -1.18 39.39 13.38
C GLU A 207 -2.24 39.29 14.49
N VAL A 208 -3.37 38.63 14.21
CA VAL A 208 -4.45 38.37 15.16
C VAL A 208 -4.70 36.87 15.25
N PRO A 209 -5.15 36.33 16.40
CA PRO A 209 -5.56 34.93 16.47
C PRO A 209 -6.70 34.66 15.48
N MET A 210 -6.88 33.41 15.08
CA MET A 210 -7.96 33.01 14.17
C MET A 210 -8.56 31.67 14.61
N GLU A 211 -9.86 31.47 14.36
CA GLU A 211 -10.56 30.21 14.64
C GLU A 211 -10.76 29.45 13.32
N VAL A 212 -10.24 28.23 13.22
CA VAL A 212 -10.51 27.36 12.08
C VAL A 212 -12.00 27.02 12.08
N THR A 213 -12.65 27.25 10.94
CA THR A 213 -14.09 27.03 10.74
C THR A 213 -14.36 25.88 9.77
N LEU A 214 -13.40 25.59 8.89
CA LEU A 214 -13.49 24.53 7.89
C LEU A 214 -12.13 23.87 7.70
N PHE A 215 -12.12 22.53 7.63
CA PHE A 215 -10.95 21.75 7.21
C PHE A 215 -11.41 20.48 6.49
N PHE A 216 -11.19 20.44 5.18
CA PHE A 216 -11.53 19.31 4.32
C PHE A 216 -10.32 18.81 3.55
N ARG A 217 -10.35 17.52 3.26
CA ARG A 217 -9.41 16.82 2.40
C ARG A 217 -10.18 16.16 1.25
N GLU A 218 -9.67 16.28 0.04
CA GLU A 218 -10.09 15.50 -1.12
C GLU A 218 -8.95 14.54 -1.54
N ARG A 219 -9.25 13.25 -1.66
CA ARG A 219 -8.32 12.22 -2.16
C ARG A 219 -9.11 11.22 -3.00
N GLY A 220 -8.66 10.92 -4.22
CA GLY A 220 -9.35 9.98 -5.11
C GLY A 220 -10.80 10.34 -5.44
N GLY A 221 -11.16 11.64 -5.42
CA GLY A 221 -12.52 12.13 -5.63
C GLY A 221 -13.45 12.00 -4.42
N ALA A 222 -12.96 11.53 -3.27
CA ALA A 222 -13.70 11.52 -2.02
C ALA A 222 -13.31 12.70 -1.14
N GLU A 223 -14.31 13.47 -0.70
CA GLU A 223 -14.15 14.57 0.26
C GLU A 223 -14.45 14.09 1.69
N GLU A 224 -13.59 14.45 2.64
CA GLU A 224 -13.76 14.16 4.06
C GLU A 224 -13.41 15.36 4.93
N SER A 225 -14.18 15.58 6.00
CA SER A 225 -13.89 16.64 6.96
C SER A 225 -12.85 16.18 7.98
N LEU A 226 -11.72 16.87 8.01
CA LEU A 226 -10.68 16.69 9.03
C LEU A 226 -10.89 17.59 10.25
N PHE A 227 -11.95 18.40 10.24
CA PHE A 227 -12.24 19.38 11.29
C PHE A 227 -12.39 18.76 12.69
N GLY A 228 -12.89 17.52 12.77
CA GLY A 228 -13.01 16.78 14.03
C GLY A 228 -11.68 16.38 14.66
N LEU A 229 -10.59 16.37 13.88
CA LEU A 229 -9.25 16.01 14.35
C LEU A 229 -8.52 17.19 15.01
N ILE A 230 -9.01 18.42 14.84
CA ILE A 230 -8.41 19.62 15.41
C ILE A 230 -8.79 19.74 16.90
N GLN A 231 -7.83 19.49 17.79
CA GLN A 231 -8.06 19.61 19.24
C GLN A 231 -8.28 21.06 19.70
N ASN A 232 -7.50 22.01 19.16
CA ASN A 232 -7.66 23.44 19.42
C ASN A 232 -7.90 24.17 18.10
N LYS A 233 -9.12 24.68 17.93
CA LYS A 233 -9.55 25.37 16.71
C LYS A 233 -9.05 26.80 16.65
N THR A 234 -8.67 27.40 17.77
CA THR A 234 -8.09 28.74 17.79
C THR A 234 -6.58 28.67 17.65
N ILE A 235 -6.06 29.20 16.54
CA ILE A 235 -4.62 29.27 16.27
C ILE A 235 -4.13 30.67 16.66
N GLY A 236 -3.23 30.71 17.65
CA GLY A 236 -2.60 31.94 18.11
C GLY A 236 -1.77 32.63 17.03
N VAL A 237 -1.38 33.87 17.29
CA VAL A 237 -0.54 34.65 16.36
C VAL A 237 0.81 33.96 16.18
N ARG A 238 1.20 33.70 14.92
CA ARG A 238 2.43 32.95 14.55
C ARG A 238 2.49 31.52 15.05
N ASP A 239 1.40 31.00 15.60
CA ASP A 239 1.29 29.64 16.11
C ASP A 239 0.89 28.66 15.00
N GLN A 240 1.01 27.37 15.28
CA GLN A 240 0.63 26.30 14.37
C GLN A 240 -0.05 25.13 15.09
N VAL A 241 -0.92 24.43 14.35
CA VAL A 241 -1.50 23.15 14.77
C VAL A 241 -1.10 22.09 13.76
N GLN A 242 -0.71 20.91 14.26
CA GLN A 242 -0.40 19.73 13.45
C GLN A 242 -1.50 18.69 13.61
N ILE A 243 -1.95 18.12 12.49
CA ILE A 243 -2.90 17.01 12.44
C ILE A 243 -2.22 15.87 11.70
N ASN A 244 -2.26 14.67 12.26
CA ASN A 244 -1.72 13.46 11.63
C ASN A 244 -2.85 12.53 11.22
N GLU A 245 -2.83 12.07 9.98
CA GLU A 245 -3.79 11.14 9.41
C GLU A 245 -3.02 9.92 8.87
N PRO A 246 -3.20 8.72 9.44
CA PRO A 246 -2.58 7.50 8.91
C PRO A 246 -3.28 7.06 7.63
N ASP A 247 -2.53 6.47 6.71
CA ASP A 247 -3.04 5.85 5.47
C ASP A 247 -2.11 4.70 5.06
N VAL A 248 -2.52 3.91 4.07
CA VAL A 248 -1.71 2.81 3.52
C VAL A 248 -1.66 2.95 2.00
N VAL A 249 -0.46 2.90 1.43
CA VAL A 249 -0.25 2.99 -0.02
C VAL A 249 0.35 1.71 -0.56
N ASP A 250 0.01 1.41 -1.81
CA ASP A 250 0.50 0.25 -2.54
C ASP A 250 1.67 0.69 -3.43
N VAL A 251 2.88 0.39 -2.99
CA VAL A 251 4.11 0.78 -3.70
C VAL A 251 4.48 -0.17 -4.84
N CYS A 252 3.71 -1.23 -5.07
CA CYS A 252 3.94 -2.19 -6.16
C CYS A 252 3.11 -1.91 -7.41
N MET A 253 2.30 -0.85 -7.40
CA MET A 253 1.51 -0.43 -8.55
C MET A 253 1.87 0.99 -8.95
N ASP A 254 1.95 1.23 -10.26
CA ASP A 254 2.07 2.59 -10.78
C ASP A 254 0.84 3.39 -10.37
N ALA A 255 1.05 4.43 -9.57
CA ALA A 255 -0.04 5.24 -9.05
C ALA A 255 0.42 6.67 -8.76
N THR A 256 -0.44 7.63 -9.07
CA THR A 256 -0.27 9.03 -8.66
C THR A 256 -1.23 9.31 -7.50
N TYR A 257 -0.68 9.65 -6.34
CA TYR A 257 -1.46 9.99 -5.15
C TYR A 257 -1.55 11.51 -5.04
N THR A 258 -2.75 12.06 -5.14
CA THR A 258 -3.01 13.49 -4.96
C THR A 258 -3.92 13.72 -3.78
N THR A 259 -3.49 14.60 -2.87
CA THR A 259 -4.26 15.07 -1.73
C THR A 259 -4.44 16.58 -1.84
N ASN A 260 -5.69 17.03 -1.96
CA ASN A 260 -6.03 18.44 -1.87
C ASN A 260 -6.59 18.71 -0.47
N VAL A 261 -6.21 19.82 0.14
CA VAL A 261 -6.86 20.31 1.35
C VAL A 261 -7.37 21.71 1.15
N ARG A 262 -8.55 21.97 1.69
CA ARG A 262 -9.13 23.30 1.81
C ARG A 262 -9.33 23.62 3.26
N VAL A 263 -8.96 24.83 3.65
CA VAL A 263 -9.03 25.21 5.04
C VAL A 263 -9.45 26.67 5.20
N GLU A 264 -10.50 26.91 6.00
CA GLU A 264 -10.99 28.27 6.30
C GLU A 264 -10.81 28.60 7.78
N ALA A 265 -10.57 29.87 8.08
CA ALA A 265 -10.44 30.37 9.44
C ALA A 265 -10.94 31.81 9.58
N ASP A 266 -11.63 32.08 10.68
CA ASP A 266 -12.25 33.36 10.97
C ASP A 266 -11.37 34.14 11.97
N PRO A 267 -10.81 35.30 11.60
CA PRO A 267 -10.22 36.21 12.56
C PRO A 267 -11.32 36.92 13.38
N PRO A 268 -11.05 37.40 14.61
CA PRO A 268 -12.02 38.14 15.43
C PRO A 268 -12.59 39.38 14.73
N PHE A 269 -11.79 40.01 13.87
CA PHE A 269 -12.17 41.15 13.05
C PHE A 269 -11.55 40.97 11.66
N GLY A 270 -12.36 40.94 10.63
CA GLY A 270 -11.89 40.84 9.25
C GLY A 270 -12.69 39.85 8.41
N PRO A 271 -12.31 39.69 7.14
CA PRO A 271 -12.83 38.62 6.30
C PRO A 271 -12.28 37.26 6.73
N ILE A 272 -12.93 36.20 6.26
CA ILE A 272 -12.45 34.81 6.38
C ILE A 272 -11.10 34.65 5.67
N CYS A 273 -10.19 33.89 6.28
CA CYS A 273 -8.97 33.40 5.63
C CYS A 273 -9.27 32.06 4.98
N GLU A 274 -9.09 31.97 3.67
CA GLU A 274 -9.13 30.70 2.95
C GLU A 274 -7.72 30.36 2.48
N ASP A 275 -7.39 29.08 2.52
CA ASP A 275 -6.16 28.56 1.95
C ASP A 275 -6.39 27.15 1.42
N ASP A 276 -5.77 26.85 0.29
CA ASP A 276 -5.85 25.57 -0.40
C ASP A 276 -4.42 25.08 -0.65
N GLU A 277 -4.17 23.81 -0.38
CA GLU A 277 -2.87 23.19 -0.62
C GLU A 277 -3.04 21.84 -1.31
N THR A 278 -2.17 21.56 -2.28
CA THR A 278 -2.16 20.29 -3.03
C THR A 278 -0.81 19.62 -2.85
N PHE A 279 -0.83 18.37 -2.41
CA PHE A 279 0.34 17.50 -2.34
C PHE A 279 0.15 16.30 -3.26
N THR A 280 1.14 16.06 -4.11
CA THR A 280 1.14 14.96 -5.07
C THR A 280 2.47 14.24 -5.03
N PHE A 281 2.43 12.91 -5.03
CA PHE A 281 3.59 12.07 -5.26
C PHE A 281 3.23 10.90 -6.17
N ASP A 282 4.23 10.35 -6.84
CA ASP A 282 4.09 9.24 -7.77
C ASP A 282 4.84 8.03 -7.22
N ILE A 283 4.19 6.87 -7.32
CA ILE A 283 4.84 5.57 -7.20
C ILE A 283 5.10 5.06 -8.61
N ALA A 284 6.36 4.78 -8.90
CA ALA A 284 6.76 4.00 -10.06
C ALA A 284 7.08 2.58 -9.58
N ALA A 285 6.22 1.64 -9.91
CA ALA A 285 6.46 0.24 -9.64
C ALA A 285 7.72 -0.20 -10.39
N ALA A 286 8.56 -0.99 -9.72
CA ALA A 286 9.62 -1.70 -10.43
C ALA A 286 8.95 -2.81 -11.26
N CYS A 287 8.47 -2.46 -12.46
CA CYS A 287 7.71 -3.39 -13.29
C CYS A 287 8.49 -4.67 -13.56
N ARG A 288 7.80 -5.80 -13.46
CA ARG A 288 8.14 -7.00 -14.21
C ARG A 288 8.19 -6.58 -15.68
N VAL A 289 9.37 -6.61 -16.28
CA VAL A 289 9.45 -6.63 -17.75
C VAL A 289 8.96 -8.03 -18.11
N ASP A 290 7.69 -8.16 -18.50
CA ASP A 290 7.23 -9.38 -19.16
C ASP A 290 8.13 -9.59 -20.39
N VAL A 291 9.00 -10.60 -20.31
CA VAL A 291 9.91 -11.00 -21.40
C VAL A 291 9.26 -12.10 -22.22
#